data_AF-A0A6J7IU77-F1
#
_entry.id   AF-A0A6J7IU77-F1
#
_cell.length_a   1.000
_cell.length_b   1.000
_cell.length_c   1.000
_cell.angle_alpha   90.00
_cell.angle_beta   90.00
_cell.angle_gamma   90.00
#
_symmetry.space_group_name_H-M   'P 1'
#
loop_
_entity.id
_entity.type
_entity.pdbx_description
1 polymer ?
#
loop_
_entity_poly.entity_id
_entity_poly.type
_entity_poly.pdbx_seq_one_letter_code
_entity_poly.pdbx_strand_id
1 'polypeptide(L)'
;MSYPSMPPPPGGLPPAGWYLDPTMPNQQRYWDGSQWTDNIAPQYRFGPPPTTTPAITPVYAAAATPSLIGPGGVPYASFLRRFSGLVIDGLIFVPFALVITAIFAVPLFTKIGKCLDLATQSEMESCVNSLTDQVAADTGWITAASILIGLAQVAYFTICLRVWGRTIGGLAVGIRCVTASGTNPSWSKSFVRALIPFGFSILGLVPVIGLLAFVAQVIAYVSMAWSPKRQTWMDRAAGTFVVKPVK
;
A
#
# COMPACT_ATOMS: atom_id res chain seq x y z
N MET A 1 -56.87 32.66 -20.98
CA MET A 1 -57.68 31.83 -20.05
C MET A 1 -57.09 32.04 -18.67
N SER A 2 -57.77 32.81 -17.82
CA SER A 2 -57.35 33.10 -16.44
C SER A 2 -57.66 31.90 -15.55
N TYR A 3 -56.64 31.33 -14.91
CA TYR A 3 -56.85 30.27 -13.93
C TYR A 3 -57.51 30.85 -12.66
N PRO A 4 -58.45 30.13 -12.03
CA PRO A 4 -59.05 30.56 -10.77
C PRO A 4 -57.99 30.64 -9.66
N SER A 5 -58.04 31.69 -8.86
CA SER A 5 -57.16 31.88 -7.70
C SER A 5 -57.43 30.80 -6.64
N MET A 6 -56.44 29.93 -6.40
CA MET A 6 -56.54 28.91 -5.35
C MET A 6 -56.18 29.49 -3.97
N PRO A 7 -56.86 29.05 -2.89
CA PRO A 7 -56.60 29.54 -1.54
C PRO A 7 -55.22 29.10 -1.03
N PRO A 8 -54.55 29.93 -0.22
CA PRO A 8 -53.24 29.60 0.36
C PRO A 8 -53.33 28.48 1.42
N PRO A 9 -52.22 27.76 1.69
CA PRO A 9 -52.16 26.77 2.78
C PRO A 9 -52.44 27.42 4.15
N PRO A 10 -53.01 26.70 5.14
CA PRO A 10 -53.26 27.25 6.47
C PRO A 10 -51.94 27.42 7.25
N GLY A 11 -51.66 28.67 7.65
CA GLY A 11 -50.40 29.08 8.28
C GLY A 11 -49.53 29.84 7.28
N GLY A 12 -49.08 31.05 7.66
CA GLY A 12 -48.22 32.00 6.94
C GLY A 12 -47.87 31.68 5.47
N LEU A 13 -48.17 32.61 4.55
CA LEU A 13 -47.90 32.43 3.12
C LEU A 13 -46.45 31.94 2.89
N PRO A 14 -46.26 30.83 2.16
CA PRO A 14 -44.94 30.29 1.91
C PRO A 14 -44.11 31.29 1.08
N PRO A 15 -42.78 31.35 1.27
CA PRO A 15 -41.91 32.24 0.50
C PRO A 15 -41.93 31.90 -0.99
N ALA A 16 -41.55 32.87 -1.84
CA ALA A 16 -41.48 32.66 -3.28
C ALA A 16 -40.55 31.47 -3.63
N GLY A 17 -41.02 30.55 -4.48
CA GLY A 17 -40.31 29.32 -4.79
C GLY A 17 -41.09 28.35 -5.68
N TRP A 18 -40.45 27.22 -6.02
CA TRP A 18 -41.07 26.14 -6.78
C TRP A 18 -41.78 25.16 -5.85
N TYR A 19 -43.05 24.89 -6.12
CA TYR A 19 -43.89 23.99 -5.33
C TYR A 19 -44.64 23.02 -6.25
N LEU A 20 -45.11 21.89 -5.69
CA LEU A 20 -45.89 20.91 -6.45
C LEU A 20 -47.18 21.54 -6.98
N ASP A 21 -47.46 21.34 -8.26
CA ASP A 21 -48.70 21.83 -8.87
C ASP A 21 -49.89 21.02 -8.31
N PRO A 22 -50.85 21.66 -7.59
CA PRO A 22 -52.01 20.96 -7.03
C PRO A 22 -52.91 20.33 -8.11
N THR A 23 -52.84 20.84 -9.34
CA THR A 23 -53.66 20.37 -10.46
C THR A 23 -53.01 19.23 -11.24
N MET A 24 -51.68 19.05 -11.13
CA MET A 24 -50.93 18.07 -11.91
C MET A 24 -49.79 17.46 -11.07
N PRO A 25 -49.90 16.19 -10.64
CA PRO A 25 -48.99 15.56 -9.67
C PRO A 25 -47.52 15.43 -10.09
N ASN A 26 -47.20 15.60 -11.38
CA ASN A 26 -45.87 15.31 -11.95
C ASN A 26 -45.07 16.56 -12.34
N GLN A 27 -45.47 17.74 -11.87
CA GLN A 27 -44.86 19.01 -12.24
C GLN A 27 -44.85 20.00 -11.07
N GLN A 28 -43.94 20.96 -11.16
CA GLN A 28 -43.83 22.06 -10.21
C GLN A 28 -44.28 23.35 -10.87
N ARG A 29 -44.94 24.22 -10.10
CA ARG A 29 -45.32 25.57 -10.50
C ARG A 29 -44.64 26.58 -9.58
N TYR A 30 -44.30 27.75 -10.10
CA TYR A 30 -43.65 28.78 -9.32
C TYR A 30 -44.67 29.65 -8.57
N TRP A 31 -44.50 29.77 -7.26
CA TRP A 31 -45.23 30.67 -6.36
C TRP A 31 -44.39 31.93 -6.12
N ASP A 32 -44.97 33.11 -6.28
CA ASP A 32 -44.24 34.39 -6.17
C ASP A 32 -44.27 35.00 -4.75
N GLY A 33 -44.87 34.31 -3.78
CA GLY A 33 -45.10 34.83 -2.42
C GLY A 33 -46.53 35.34 -2.19
N SER A 34 -47.30 35.56 -3.26
CA SER A 34 -48.67 36.07 -3.22
C SER A 34 -49.66 35.29 -4.08
N GLN A 35 -49.21 34.73 -5.21
CA GLN A 35 -50.00 33.94 -6.14
C GLN A 35 -49.13 32.93 -6.91
N TRP A 36 -49.80 31.96 -7.54
CA TRP A 36 -49.18 31.03 -8.47
C TRP A 36 -48.98 31.69 -9.83
N THR A 37 -47.83 31.46 -10.45
CA THR A 37 -47.50 31.98 -11.78
C THR A 37 -47.73 30.93 -12.88
N ASP A 38 -47.64 31.35 -14.15
CA ASP A 38 -47.70 30.45 -15.31
C ASP A 38 -46.40 29.66 -15.54
N ASN A 39 -45.35 29.96 -14.77
CA ASN A 39 -44.08 29.26 -14.88
C ASN A 39 -44.21 27.85 -14.29
N ILE A 40 -44.06 26.86 -15.17
CA ILE A 40 -44.06 25.43 -14.84
C ILE A 40 -42.69 24.82 -15.15
N ALA A 41 -42.27 23.87 -14.32
CA ALA A 41 -41.06 23.10 -14.53
C ALA A 41 -41.37 21.59 -14.40
N PRO A 42 -40.74 20.73 -15.21
CA PRO A 42 -40.81 19.29 -14.99
C PRO A 42 -40.28 19.01 -13.59
N GLN A 43 -41.00 18.18 -12.83
CA GLN A 43 -40.49 17.72 -11.55
C GLN A 43 -39.17 16.98 -11.82
N TYR A 44 -38.05 17.53 -11.35
CA TYR A 44 -36.77 16.84 -11.39
C TYR A 44 -36.95 15.60 -10.49
N ARG A 45 -37.30 14.46 -11.10
CA ARG A 45 -37.18 13.17 -10.43
C ARG A 45 -35.69 12.96 -10.23
N PHE A 46 -35.18 13.46 -9.10
CA PHE A 46 -34.20 12.67 -8.39
C PHE A 46 -34.79 11.27 -8.34
N GLY A 47 -34.13 10.30 -8.98
CA GLY A 47 -34.48 8.90 -8.81
C GLY A 47 -34.66 8.64 -7.30
N PRO A 48 -35.54 7.70 -6.92
CA PRO A 48 -35.90 7.50 -5.52
C PRO A 48 -34.62 7.55 -4.67
N PRO A 49 -34.59 8.33 -3.57
CA PRO A 49 -33.47 8.24 -2.64
C PRO A 49 -33.29 6.74 -2.35
N PRO A 50 -32.04 6.21 -2.36
CA PRO A 50 -31.84 4.82 -2.05
C PRO A 50 -32.61 4.52 -0.77
N THR A 51 -33.52 3.56 -0.85
CA THR A 51 -34.35 3.14 0.27
C THR A 51 -33.43 2.43 1.25
N THR A 52 -32.60 3.19 1.96
CA THR A 52 -31.96 2.72 3.18
C THR A 52 -33.03 2.78 4.25
N THR A 53 -33.94 1.81 4.23
CA THR A 53 -34.33 1.20 5.50
C THR A 53 -32.99 0.83 6.16
N PRO A 54 -32.64 1.35 7.35
CA PRO A 54 -31.56 0.77 8.11
C PRO A 54 -32.08 -0.60 8.54
N ALA A 55 -31.94 -1.59 7.66
CA ALA A 55 -31.80 -2.95 8.11
C ALA A 55 -30.55 -2.91 9.00
N ILE A 56 -30.78 -2.90 10.31
CA ILE A 56 -29.77 -3.10 11.34
C ILE A 56 -29.31 -4.56 11.25
N THR A 57 -28.86 -4.99 10.08
CA THR A 57 -27.84 -6.01 10.00
C THR A 57 -26.55 -5.28 10.36
N PRO A 58 -25.89 -5.60 11.48
CA PRO A 58 -24.51 -5.23 11.68
C PRO A 58 -23.68 -6.09 10.73
N VAL A 59 -23.82 -5.84 9.43
CA VAL A 59 -22.71 -6.07 8.52
C VAL A 59 -21.69 -5.08 9.04
N TYR A 60 -20.59 -5.57 9.59
CA TYR A 60 -19.34 -4.86 9.62
C TYR A 60 -18.99 -4.52 8.17
N ALA A 61 -19.71 -3.55 7.59
CA ALA A 61 -19.44 -2.96 6.31
C ALA A 61 -18.16 -2.19 6.57
N ALA A 62 -17.03 -2.89 6.39
CA ALA A 62 -15.71 -2.32 6.41
C ALA A 62 -15.80 -1.04 5.60
N ALA A 63 -15.70 0.10 6.30
CA ALA A 63 -15.89 1.43 5.74
C ALA A 63 -15.16 1.47 4.40
N ALA A 64 -15.92 1.59 3.31
CA ALA A 64 -15.37 1.70 1.97
C ALA A 64 -14.53 2.98 1.95
N THR A 65 -13.24 2.82 2.24
CA THR A 65 -12.31 3.94 2.29
C THR A 65 -12.37 4.60 0.93
N PRO A 66 -12.61 5.92 0.81
CA PRO A 66 -12.67 6.59 -0.48
C PRO A 66 -11.40 6.23 -1.25
N SER A 67 -11.58 5.47 -2.33
CA SER A 67 -10.46 4.92 -3.07
C SER A 67 -9.86 6.02 -3.92
N LEU A 68 -8.72 6.54 -3.48
CA LEU A 68 -7.94 7.52 -4.23
C LEU A 68 -7.71 7.00 -5.65
N ILE A 69 -8.11 7.80 -6.66
CA ILE A 69 -8.05 7.42 -8.07
C ILE A 69 -6.61 7.64 -8.57
N GLY A 70 -6.05 6.60 -9.18
CA GLY A 70 -4.70 6.58 -9.74
C GLY A 70 -4.69 6.72 -11.28
N PRO A 71 -3.52 6.51 -11.91
CA PRO A 71 -3.37 6.56 -13.36
C PRO A 71 -4.41 5.69 -14.08
N GLY A 72 -4.99 6.22 -15.17
CA GLY A 72 -5.99 5.51 -15.97
C GLY A 72 -7.35 5.31 -15.28
N GLY A 73 -7.67 6.09 -14.25
CA GLY A 73 -8.94 5.97 -13.51
C GLY A 73 -8.99 4.79 -12.53
N VAL A 74 -7.87 4.08 -12.35
CA VAL A 74 -7.80 2.86 -11.55
C VAL A 74 -7.46 3.23 -10.10
N PRO A 75 -8.20 2.74 -9.09
CA PRO A 75 -7.92 3.09 -7.70
C PRO A 75 -6.56 2.58 -7.24
N TYR A 76 -5.85 3.39 -6.45
CA TYR A 76 -4.61 2.97 -5.79
C TYR A 76 -4.86 1.76 -4.89
N ALA A 77 -3.85 0.91 -4.76
CA ALA A 77 -3.89 -0.20 -3.81
C ALA A 77 -3.93 0.34 -2.37
N SER A 78 -4.71 -0.32 -1.50
CA SER A 78 -4.75 0.02 -0.08
C SER A 78 -3.44 -0.34 0.62
N PHE A 79 -3.17 0.30 1.76
CA PHE A 79 -1.97 0.07 2.57
C PHE A 79 -1.73 -1.41 2.85
N LEU A 80 -2.72 -2.11 3.41
CA LEU A 80 -2.57 -3.52 3.81
C LEU A 80 -2.32 -4.45 2.63
N ARG A 81 -2.91 -4.18 1.45
CA ARG A 81 -2.63 -4.99 0.24
C ARG A 81 -1.19 -4.81 -0.23
N ARG A 82 -0.67 -3.57 -0.19
CA ARG A 82 0.72 -3.32 -0.54
C ARG A 82 1.67 -3.95 0.46
N PHE A 83 1.40 -3.79 1.75
CA PHE A 83 2.20 -4.36 2.83
C PHE A 83 2.24 -5.90 2.76
N SER A 84 1.09 -6.56 2.60
CA SER A 84 1.03 -8.02 2.45
C SER A 84 1.78 -8.52 1.22
N GLY A 85 1.69 -7.82 0.07
CA GLY A 85 2.48 -8.16 -1.11
C GLY A 85 3.99 -8.10 -0.83
N LEU A 86 4.45 -7.08 -0.12
CA LEU A 86 5.86 -6.93 0.29
C LEU A 86 6.31 -8.04 1.25
N VAL A 87 5.46 -8.42 2.21
CA VAL A 87 5.75 -9.54 3.13
C VAL A 87 5.92 -10.84 2.35
N ILE A 88 5.00 -11.14 1.43
CA ILE A 88 5.09 -12.35 0.59
C ILE A 88 6.36 -12.34 -0.25
N ASP A 89 6.70 -11.20 -0.87
CA ASP A 89 7.95 -11.08 -1.63
C ASP A 89 9.20 -11.27 -0.74
N GLY A 90 9.16 -10.81 0.52
CA GLY A 90 10.25 -11.01 1.48
C GLY A 90 10.41 -12.48 1.88
N LEU A 91 9.30 -13.20 2.07
CA LEU A 91 9.32 -14.62 2.45
C LEU A 91 10.02 -15.51 1.43
N ILE A 92 10.07 -15.12 0.15
CA ILE A 92 10.80 -15.85 -0.90
C ILE A 92 12.29 -15.96 -0.57
N PHE A 93 12.87 -14.94 0.08
CA PHE A 93 14.30 -14.89 0.37
C PHE A 93 14.66 -15.49 1.75
N VAL A 94 13.67 -15.75 2.61
CA VAL A 94 13.88 -16.29 3.96
C VAL A 94 14.57 -17.66 3.95
N PRO A 95 14.17 -18.65 3.13
CA PRO A 95 14.85 -19.95 3.10
C PRO A 95 16.34 -19.83 2.75
N PHE A 96 16.70 -18.94 1.82
CA PHE A 96 18.08 -18.71 1.43
C PHE A 96 18.90 -18.11 2.58
N ALA A 97 18.33 -17.14 3.30
CA ALA A 97 18.95 -16.58 4.49
C ALA A 97 19.11 -17.63 5.61
N LEU A 98 18.10 -18.50 5.82
CA LEU A 98 18.17 -19.57 6.81
C LEU A 98 19.24 -20.62 6.46
N VAL A 99 19.40 -20.96 5.18
CA VAL A 99 20.46 -21.89 4.73
C VAL A 99 21.84 -21.29 5.00
N ILE A 100 22.07 -20.01 4.68
CA ILE A 100 23.32 -19.32 5.02
C ILE A 100 23.55 -19.38 6.53
N THR A 101 22.57 -18.97 7.34
CA THR A 101 22.68 -19.01 8.80
C THR A 101 22.99 -20.42 9.29
N ALA A 102 22.34 -21.46 8.75
CA ALA A 102 22.61 -22.83 9.16
C ALA A 102 24.05 -23.28 8.83
N ILE A 103 24.55 -22.94 7.64
CA ILE A 103 25.91 -23.30 7.19
C ILE A 103 26.98 -22.70 8.11
N PHE A 104 26.84 -21.45 8.52
CA PHE A 104 27.87 -20.74 9.29
C PHE A 104 27.63 -20.78 10.81
N ALA A 105 26.38 -20.65 11.27
CA ALA A 105 26.08 -20.57 12.69
C ALA A 105 26.15 -21.95 13.38
N VAL A 106 25.77 -23.05 12.72
CA VAL A 106 25.80 -24.38 13.35
C VAL A 106 27.24 -24.77 13.74
N PRO A 107 28.25 -24.70 12.85
CA PRO A 107 29.64 -24.97 13.24
C PRO A 107 30.11 -24.06 14.38
N LEU A 108 29.78 -22.77 14.32
CA LEU A 108 30.13 -21.82 15.35
C LEU A 108 29.53 -22.20 16.72
N PHE A 109 28.24 -22.51 16.80
CA PHE A 109 27.58 -22.94 18.04
C PHE A 109 28.15 -24.24 18.59
N THR A 110 28.45 -25.22 17.73
CA THR A 110 29.08 -26.47 18.18
C THR A 110 30.47 -26.24 18.77
N LYS A 111 31.24 -25.30 18.22
CA LYS A 111 32.57 -24.93 18.71
C LYS A 111 32.49 -24.14 20.02
N ILE A 112 31.54 -23.22 20.14
CA ILE A 112 31.26 -22.51 21.40
C ILE A 112 30.95 -23.51 22.52
N GLY A 113 30.06 -24.48 22.27
CA GLY A 113 29.74 -25.53 23.25
C GLY A 113 30.99 -26.28 23.72
N LYS A 114 31.85 -26.71 22.77
CA LYS A 114 33.11 -27.38 23.10
C LYS A 114 34.06 -26.50 23.91
N CYS A 115 34.11 -25.19 23.68
CA CYS A 115 34.95 -24.29 24.47
C CYS A 115 34.45 -24.13 25.91
N LEU A 116 33.13 -24.20 26.12
CA LEU A 116 32.52 -24.08 27.45
C LEU A 116 32.75 -25.32 28.33
N ASP A 117 32.97 -26.48 27.71
CA ASP A 117 33.27 -27.73 28.42
C ASP A 117 34.75 -27.85 28.86
N LEU A 118 35.60 -26.87 28.53
CA LEU A 118 37.03 -26.90 28.87
C LEU A 118 37.25 -26.60 30.36
N ALA A 119 38.11 -27.41 30.99
CA ALA A 119 38.37 -27.32 32.43
C ALA A 119 39.53 -26.38 32.78
N THR A 120 40.40 -26.04 31.81
CA THR A 120 41.60 -25.24 32.06
C THR A 120 41.57 -23.89 31.33
N GLN A 121 42.19 -22.89 31.96
CA GLN A 121 42.23 -21.52 31.42
C GLN A 121 43.03 -21.43 30.11
N SER A 122 44.11 -22.20 29.97
CA SER A 122 44.97 -22.19 28.78
C SER A 122 44.30 -22.83 27.56
N GLU A 123 43.53 -23.90 27.77
CA GLU A 123 42.73 -24.51 26.70
C GLU A 123 41.61 -23.56 26.25
N MET A 124 40.95 -22.91 27.20
CA MET A 124 39.90 -21.94 26.91
C MET A 124 40.43 -20.76 26.09
N GLU A 125 41.59 -20.20 26.44
CA GLU A 125 42.21 -19.11 25.68
C GLU A 125 42.52 -19.52 24.24
N SER A 126 43.12 -20.70 24.05
CA SER A 126 43.40 -21.25 22.72
C SER A 126 42.11 -21.46 21.90
N CYS A 127 41.05 -21.93 22.55
CA CYS A 127 39.74 -22.14 21.94
C CYS A 127 39.09 -20.81 21.50
N VAL A 128 39.14 -19.78 22.35
CA VAL A 128 38.61 -18.44 22.08
C VAL A 128 39.35 -17.75 20.93
N ASN A 129 40.68 -17.89 20.85
CA ASN A 129 41.44 -17.38 19.72
C ASN A 129 41.01 -18.04 18.41
N SER A 130 40.86 -19.37 18.41
CA SER A 130 40.36 -20.11 17.25
C SER A 130 38.90 -19.76 16.88
N LEU A 131 38.05 -19.47 17.86
CA LEU A 131 36.69 -18.96 17.62
C LEU A 131 36.75 -17.60 16.93
N THR A 132 37.64 -16.72 17.38
CA THR A 132 37.81 -15.37 16.83
C THR A 132 38.22 -15.44 15.36
N ASP A 133 39.18 -16.30 15.01
CA ASP A 133 39.61 -16.53 13.62
C ASP A 133 38.46 -17.05 12.75
N GLN A 134 37.68 -18.00 13.27
CA GLN A 134 36.53 -18.55 12.56
C GLN A 134 35.44 -17.51 12.35
N VAL A 135 35.10 -16.72 13.38
CA VAL A 135 34.11 -15.65 13.28
C VAL A 135 34.55 -14.63 12.24
N ALA A 136 35.83 -14.26 12.19
CA ALA A 136 36.35 -13.35 11.18
C ALA A 136 36.17 -13.91 9.76
N ALA A 137 36.53 -15.19 9.54
CA ALA A 137 36.35 -15.86 8.26
C ALA A 137 34.88 -15.99 7.85
N ASP A 138 34.03 -16.47 8.75
CA ASP A 138 32.60 -16.67 8.53
C ASP A 138 31.89 -15.33 8.28
N THR A 139 32.30 -14.25 8.96
CA THR A 139 31.75 -12.91 8.73
C THR A 139 31.95 -12.45 7.29
N GLY A 140 33.14 -12.69 6.71
CA GLY A 140 33.42 -12.37 5.31
C GLY A 140 32.51 -13.12 4.34
N TRP A 141 32.35 -14.44 4.54
CA TRP A 141 31.50 -15.28 3.69
C TRP A 141 30.00 -14.97 3.85
N ILE A 142 29.53 -14.77 5.08
CA ILE A 142 28.14 -14.36 5.36
C ILE A 142 27.84 -13.02 4.69
N THR A 143 28.77 -12.07 4.76
CA THR A 143 28.62 -10.75 4.12
C THR A 143 28.52 -10.90 2.60
N ALA A 144 29.43 -11.65 1.98
CA ALA A 144 29.41 -11.90 0.54
C ALA A 144 28.11 -12.58 0.10
N ALA A 145 27.66 -13.62 0.82
CA ALA A 145 26.43 -14.33 0.53
C ALA A 145 25.18 -13.45 0.72
N SER A 146 25.17 -12.58 1.73
CA SER A 146 24.09 -11.60 1.96
C SER A 146 24.00 -10.57 0.83
N ILE A 147 25.15 -10.10 0.33
CA ILE A 147 25.21 -9.21 -0.85
C ILE A 147 24.65 -9.92 -2.08
N LEU A 148 25.03 -11.18 -2.31
CA LEU A 148 24.51 -11.98 -3.43
C LEU A 148 22.99 -12.16 -3.37
N ILE A 149 22.43 -12.44 -2.18
CA ILE A 149 20.98 -12.48 -1.97
C ILE A 149 20.34 -11.13 -2.29
N GLY A 150 20.93 -10.02 -1.81
CA GLY A 150 20.42 -8.68 -2.10
C GLY A 150 20.46 -8.34 -3.59
N LEU A 151 21.51 -8.74 -4.31
CA LEU A 151 21.60 -8.59 -5.76
C LEU A 151 20.56 -9.45 -6.50
N ALA A 152 20.34 -10.68 -6.04
CA ALA A 152 19.27 -11.54 -6.56
C ALA A 152 17.89 -10.92 -6.33
N GLN A 153 17.68 -10.29 -5.17
CA GLN A 153 16.47 -9.53 -4.87
C GLN A 153 16.30 -8.34 -5.82
N VAL A 154 17.36 -7.56 -6.07
CA VAL A 154 17.32 -6.46 -7.05
C VAL A 154 16.95 -6.97 -8.44
N ALA A 155 17.57 -8.07 -8.89
CA ALA A 155 17.26 -8.70 -10.17
C ALA A 155 15.80 -9.16 -10.24
N TYR A 156 15.32 -9.88 -9.21
CA TYR A 156 13.94 -10.33 -9.08
C TYR A 156 12.93 -9.19 -9.21
N PHE A 157 13.04 -8.14 -8.38
CA PHE A 157 12.12 -7.01 -8.43
C PHE A 157 12.21 -6.29 -9.77
N THR A 158 13.41 -6.09 -10.31
CA THR A 158 13.60 -5.39 -11.58
C THR A 158 12.92 -6.12 -12.73
N ILE A 159 13.17 -7.43 -12.87
CA ILE A 159 12.64 -8.27 -13.93
C ILE A 159 11.11 -8.38 -13.80
N CYS A 160 10.59 -8.73 -12.62
CA CYS A 160 9.16 -8.91 -12.42
C CYS A 160 8.36 -7.62 -12.69
N LEU A 161 8.85 -6.48 -12.19
CA LEU A 161 8.19 -5.20 -12.41
C LEU A 161 8.24 -4.76 -13.88
N ARG A 162 9.37 -5.00 -14.57
CA ARG A 162 9.47 -4.65 -15.99
C ARG A 162 8.56 -5.53 -16.86
N VAL A 163 8.65 -6.85 -16.69
CA VAL A 163 8.01 -7.83 -17.57
C VAL A 163 6.51 -7.94 -17.26
N TRP A 164 6.14 -8.08 -15.98
CA TRP A 164 4.75 -8.34 -15.59
C TRP A 164 4.04 -7.12 -14.97
N GLY A 165 4.79 -6.09 -14.58
CA GLY A 165 4.25 -4.98 -13.80
C GLY A 165 3.86 -5.39 -12.38
N ARG A 166 4.28 -6.57 -11.92
CA ARG A 166 3.97 -7.10 -10.59
C ARG A 166 5.00 -8.16 -10.20
N THR A 167 5.23 -8.29 -8.91
CA THR A 167 6.01 -9.37 -8.30
C THR A 167 5.10 -10.56 -7.98
N ILE A 168 5.67 -11.67 -7.48
CA ILE A 168 4.89 -12.82 -7.02
C ILE A 168 3.97 -12.42 -5.86
N GLY A 169 4.47 -11.66 -4.88
CA GLY A 169 3.65 -11.11 -3.81
C GLY A 169 2.58 -10.15 -4.34
N GLY A 170 2.93 -9.32 -5.33
CA GLY A 170 1.97 -8.44 -5.99
C GLY A 170 0.87 -9.19 -6.75
N LEU A 171 1.21 -10.31 -7.38
CA LEU A 171 0.26 -11.22 -8.02
C LEU A 171 -0.68 -11.82 -6.98
N ALA A 172 -0.14 -12.35 -5.89
CA ALA A 172 -0.92 -13.00 -4.83
C ALA A 172 -1.96 -12.07 -4.20
N VAL A 173 -1.64 -10.78 -4.02
CA VAL A 173 -2.56 -9.79 -3.41
C VAL A 173 -3.35 -8.96 -4.42
N GLY A 174 -3.17 -9.25 -5.72
CA GLY A 174 -3.86 -8.57 -6.82
C GLY A 174 -3.55 -7.08 -6.85
N ILE A 175 -2.29 -6.71 -7.09
CA ILE A 175 -1.84 -5.33 -7.32
C ILE A 175 -0.89 -5.25 -8.51
N ARG A 176 -0.82 -4.08 -9.14
CA ARG A 176 0.07 -3.80 -10.27
C ARG A 176 0.82 -2.49 -10.06
N CYS A 177 2.11 -2.50 -10.39
CA CYS A 177 2.94 -1.32 -10.50
C CYS A 177 2.86 -0.78 -11.94
N VAL A 178 2.53 0.51 -12.07
CA VAL A 178 2.36 1.20 -13.35
C VAL A 178 3.02 2.58 -13.29
N THR A 179 3.32 3.13 -14.46
CA THR A 179 3.75 4.53 -14.61
C THR A 179 2.53 5.48 -14.66
N ALA A 180 2.78 6.79 -14.75
CA ALA A 180 1.70 7.77 -14.96
C ALA A 180 0.90 7.53 -16.25
N SER A 181 1.49 6.90 -17.27
CA SER A 181 0.81 6.51 -18.50
C SER A 181 0.07 5.18 -18.41
N GLY A 182 0.04 4.53 -17.24
CA GLY A 182 -0.63 3.24 -17.03
C GLY A 182 0.13 2.02 -17.56
N THR A 183 1.33 2.21 -18.11
CA THR A 183 2.17 1.12 -18.64
C THR A 183 3.06 0.52 -17.57
N ASN A 184 3.61 -0.68 -17.81
CA ASN A 184 4.63 -1.26 -16.93
C ASN A 184 5.86 -0.34 -16.85
N PRO A 185 6.54 -0.25 -15.69
CA PRO A 185 7.77 0.52 -15.55
C PRO A 185 8.85 0.07 -16.55
N SER A 186 9.70 1.01 -16.97
CA SER A 186 10.91 0.70 -17.75
C SER A 186 11.96 0.00 -16.89
N TRP A 187 12.99 -0.58 -17.52
CA TRP A 187 14.11 -1.20 -16.82
C TRP A 187 14.73 -0.26 -15.78
N SER A 188 14.99 1.00 -16.17
CA SER A 188 15.55 2.01 -15.27
C SER A 188 14.66 2.30 -14.05
N LYS A 189 13.35 2.48 -14.25
CA LYS A 189 12.41 2.75 -13.15
C LYS A 189 12.28 1.55 -12.21
N SER A 190 12.19 0.34 -12.76
CA SER A 190 12.16 -0.90 -11.97
C SER A 190 13.46 -1.08 -11.17
N PHE A 191 14.61 -0.79 -11.79
CA PHE A 191 15.91 -0.90 -11.15
C PHE A 191 16.11 0.12 -10.02
N VAL A 192 15.82 1.41 -10.26
CA VAL A 192 15.88 2.46 -9.22
C VAL A 192 14.99 2.08 -8.03
N ARG A 193 13.80 1.56 -8.30
CA ARG A 193 12.87 1.12 -7.27
C ARG A 193 13.43 -0.02 -6.41
N ALA A 194 14.14 -0.98 -7.03
CA ALA A 194 14.74 -2.13 -6.35
C ALA A 194 16.06 -1.76 -5.63
N LEU A 195 16.82 -0.81 -6.19
CA LEU A 195 18.12 -0.40 -5.67
C LEU A 195 18.02 0.34 -4.33
N ILE A 196 16.94 1.08 -4.09
CA ILE A 196 16.76 1.86 -2.85
C ILE A 196 16.72 0.95 -1.61
N PRO A 197 15.86 -0.09 -1.53
CA PRO A 197 15.92 -1.07 -0.46
C PRO A 197 17.29 -1.74 -0.32
N PHE A 198 17.93 -2.12 -1.43
CA PHE A 198 19.25 -2.73 -1.40
C PHE A 198 20.32 -1.79 -0.82
N GLY A 199 20.30 -0.50 -1.20
CA GLY A 199 21.20 0.51 -0.66
C GLY A 199 21.07 0.66 0.85
N PHE A 200 19.85 0.65 1.39
CA PHE A 200 19.66 0.62 2.84
C PHE A 200 20.22 -0.65 3.49
N SER A 201 20.06 -1.82 2.86
CA SER A 201 20.63 -3.07 3.35
C SER A 201 22.17 -3.06 3.36
N ILE A 202 22.80 -2.42 2.37
CA ILE A 202 24.27 -2.24 2.34
C ILE A 202 24.73 -1.31 3.46
N LEU A 203 24.04 -0.19 3.68
CA LEU A 203 24.32 0.68 4.84
C LEU A 203 24.10 -0.05 6.17
N GLY A 204 23.20 -1.04 6.18
CA GLY A 204 22.96 -2.02 7.24
C GLY A 204 24.19 -2.78 7.73
N LEU A 205 25.21 -2.96 6.87
CA LEU A 205 26.40 -3.74 7.19
C LEU A 205 27.37 -2.99 8.12
N VAL A 206 27.19 -1.68 8.29
CA VAL A 206 28.03 -0.86 9.17
C VAL A 206 27.30 -0.72 10.51
N PRO A 207 27.82 -1.19 11.67
CA PRO A 207 27.04 -1.37 12.89
C PRO A 207 26.17 -0.17 13.33
N VAL A 208 26.76 1.01 13.51
CA VAL A 208 26.05 2.22 13.99
C VAL A 208 25.14 2.81 12.90
N ILE A 209 25.60 2.80 11.65
CA ILE A 209 24.83 3.29 10.51
C ILE A 209 23.66 2.34 10.20
N GLY A 210 23.83 1.06 10.51
CA GLY A 210 22.91 0.01 10.13
C GLY A 210 21.58 0.09 10.85
N LEU A 211 21.58 0.44 12.13
CA LEU A 211 20.33 0.70 12.86
C LEU A 211 19.57 1.88 12.24
N LEU A 212 20.26 2.97 11.90
CA LEU A 212 19.65 4.14 11.27
C LEU A 212 19.13 3.82 9.86
N ALA A 213 19.89 3.05 9.08
CA ALA A 213 19.50 2.60 7.74
C ALA A 213 18.29 1.67 7.78
N PHE A 214 18.23 0.76 8.76
CA PHE A 214 17.07 -0.10 8.97
C PHE A 214 15.82 0.70 9.31
N VAL A 215 15.91 1.64 10.27
CA VAL A 215 14.80 2.52 10.63
C VAL A 215 14.34 3.34 9.41
N ALA A 216 15.29 3.93 8.67
CA ALA A 216 14.99 4.67 7.45
C ALA A 216 14.30 3.80 6.38
N GLN A 217 14.72 2.54 6.22
CA GLN A 217 14.10 1.60 5.31
C GLN A 217 12.66 1.24 5.73
N VAL A 218 12.41 1.00 7.01
CA VAL A 218 11.06 0.76 7.53
C VAL A 218 10.17 1.98 7.24
N ILE A 219 10.66 3.19 7.53
CA ILE A 219 9.94 4.43 7.22
C ILE A 219 9.69 4.54 5.70
N ALA A 220 10.66 4.21 4.86
CA ALA A 220 10.53 4.22 3.40
C ALA A 220 9.40 3.31 2.91
N TYR A 221 9.25 2.12 3.49
CA TYR A 221 8.16 1.19 3.19
C TYR A 221 6.80 1.68 3.73
N VAL A 222 6.76 2.19 4.96
CA VAL A 222 5.51 2.61 5.61
C VAL A 222 5.03 3.98 5.09
N SER A 223 5.87 4.75 4.41
CA SER A 223 5.55 6.11 3.94
C SER A 223 4.31 6.20 3.05
N MET A 224 3.88 5.10 2.45
CA MET A 224 2.64 5.01 1.69
C MET A 224 1.37 5.23 2.53
N ALA A 225 1.44 5.04 3.85
CA ALA A 225 0.31 5.27 4.76
C ALA A 225 -0.08 6.76 4.84
N TRP A 226 0.89 7.66 4.70
CA TRP A 226 0.72 9.10 4.86
C TRP A 226 0.91 9.87 3.53
N SER A 227 1.11 9.15 2.43
CA SER A 227 1.34 9.71 1.10
C SER A 227 0.01 9.99 0.39
N PRO A 228 -0.23 11.19 -0.18
CA PRO A 228 -1.47 11.50 -0.92
C PRO A 228 -1.73 10.55 -2.09
N LYS A 229 -0.68 10.02 -2.73
CA LYS A 229 -0.77 9.04 -3.83
C LYS A 229 -0.51 7.61 -3.37
N ARG A 230 -0.54 7.36 -2.05
CA ARG A 230 -0.18 6.09 -1.40
C ARG A 230 1.17 5.53 -1.85
N GLN A 231 2.15 6.38 -2.17
CA GLN A 231 3.48 5.98 -2.66
C GLN A 231 4.52 5.83 -1.53
N THR A 232 5.40 4.83 -1.66
CA THR A 232 6.62 4.67 -0.86
C THR A 232 7.75 5.60 -1.35
N TRP A 233 8.85 5.73 -0.62
CA TRP A 233 9.99 6.54 -1.09
C TRP A 233 10.56 6.02 -2.43
N MET A 234 10.66 4.71 -2.58
CA MET A 234 11.11 4.07 -3.82
C MET A 234 10.09 4.12 -4.96
N ASP A 235 8.79 4.25 -4.68
CA ASP A 235 7.80 4.57 -5.73
C ASP A 235 8.02 5.98 -6.27
N ARG A 236 8.24 6.94 -5.37
CA ARG A 236 8.43 8.35 -5.72
C ARG A 236 9.70 8.55 -6.54
N ALA A 237 10.80 7.94 -6.09
CA ALA A 237 12.08 7.99 -6.79
C ALA A 237 11.99 7.38 -8.21
N ALA A 238 11.20 6.31 -8.39
CA ALA A 238 10.99 5.68 -9.69
C ALA A 238 9.87 6.32 -10.53
N GLY A 239 9.07 7.22 -9.97
CA GLY A 239 7.88 7.77 -10.61
C GLY A 239 6.84 6.70 -10.95
N THR A 240 6.63 5.73 -10.04
CA THR A 240 5.70 4.60 -10.21
C THR A 240 4.54 4.63 -9.23
N PHE A 241 3.44 4.00 -9.60
CA PHE A 241 2.21 3.94 -8.83
C PHE A 241 1.76 2.49 -8.68
N VAL A 242 1.18 2.15 -7.53
CA VAL A 242 0.63 0.81 -7.31
C VAL A 242 -0.88 0.88 -7.24
N VAL A 243 -1.53 0.22 -8.19
CA VAL A 243 -2.97 0.24 -8.41
C VAL A 243 -3.57 -1.16 -8.27
N LYS A 244 -4.88 -1.24 -8.06
CA LYS A 244 -5.61 -2.51 -8.20
C LYS A 244 -5.61 -2.94 -9.68
N PRO A 245 -5.66 -4.24 -10.00
CA PRO A 245 -5.79 -4.69 -11.38
C PRO A 245 -7.07 -4.14 -11.98
N VAL A 246 -6.98 -3.68 -13.22
CA VAL A 246 -8.14 -3.39 -14.06
C VAL A 246 -8.78 -4.75 -14.35
N LYS A 247 -10.06 -4.91 -13.99
CA LYS A 247 -10.85 -6.07 -14.38
C LYS A 247 -11.12 -6.00 -15.88
#